data_AF-A0A7K1ERW9-F1
#
_entry.id   AF-A0A7K1ERW9-F1
#
_cell.length_a   1.000
_cell.length_b   1.000
_cell.length_c   1.000
_cell.angle_alpha   90.00
_cell.angle_beta   90.00
_cell.angle_gamma   90.00
#
_symmetry.space_group_name_H-M   'P 1'
#
loop_
_entity.id
_entity.type
_entity.pdbx_description
1 polymer ?
#
loop_
_entity_poly.entity_id
_entity_poly.type
_entity_poly.pdbx_seq_one_letter_code
_entity_poly.pdbx_strand_id
1 'polypeptide(L)'
;MNYRIVKAEVSQAETLTELINQHEHTIDSEATPIGIEESQELIEGFFDPALASFIFTEGIDEPSAFFSVNPDANRKRLFTDVYARPGSNQIKDALIESLKAAAAKFPDYENWYGVNTKDAVMRSALESLGMQVIRTYWLMKKELTTGDAVESARPEVSIRLISGDKDMKTWWELHQDSFSKHFGFAPRPMELWIEQTKAASTLDPESCFILEYESEPAGFVQLANSNYHLNGGYVDVLGVAHKFQGLGLGQTLLQHAINHSVQQGREFIELNVDSGNESGALRLYEKLGFRANSAWEQYENKNWVEFVRGL
;
A
#
# COMPACT_ATOMS: atom_id res chain seq x y z
N MET A 1 -15.89 -8.75 28.60
CA MET A 1 -15.71 -7.83 27.46
C MET A 1 -17.10 -7.44 27.00
N ASN A 2 -17.34 -6.15 26.75
CA ASN A 2 -18.65 -5.63 26.34
C ASN A 2 -18.72 -5.49 24.81
N TYR A 3 -18.15 -6.46 24.09
CA TYR A 3 -18.16 -6.48 22.62
C TYR A 3 -18.19 -7.92 22.10
N ARG A 4 -18.61 -8.08 20.85
CA ARG A 4 -18.52 -9.32 20.07
C ARG A 4 -17.68 -9.11 18.82
N ILE A 5 -17.01 -10.15 18.37
CA ILE A 5 -16.20 -10.15 17.15
C ILE A 5 -16.91 -11.00 16.10
N VAL A 6 -17.01 -10.49 14.88
CA VAL A 6 -17.57 -11.22 13.73
C VAL A 6 -16.58 -11.14 12.57
N LYS A 7 -16.29 -12.29 11.97
CA LYS A 7 -15.46 -12.35 10.77
C LYS A 7 -16.07 -11.48 9.67
N ALA A 8 -15.26 -10.65 9.03
CA ALA A 8 -15.70 -9.82 7.92
C ALA A 8 -15.87 -10.65 6.65
N GLU A 9 -16.89 -10.33 5.87
CA GLU A 9 -17.13 -10.89 4.54
C GLU A 9 -17.06 -9.79 3.48
N VAL A 10 -16.66 -10.15 2.26
CA VAL A 10 -16.49 -9.22 1.12
C VAL A 10 -17.78 -8.46 0.80
N SER A 11 -18.93 -9.08 1.06
CA SER A 11 -20.26 -8.45 0.97
C SER A 11 -20.43 -7.23 1.88
N GLN A 12 -19.54 -7.04 2.86
CA GLN A 12 -19.51 -5.93 3.81
C GLN A 12 -18.43 -4.89 3.48
N ALA A 13 -17.81 -4.93 2.29
CA ALA A 13 -16.77 -4.00 1.90
C ALA A 13 -17.24 -2.53 1.93
N GLU A 14 -18.50 -2.24 1.57
CA GLU A 14 -19.07 -0.89 1.69
C GLU A 14 -19.11 -0.41 3.15
N THR A 15 -19.49 -1.29 4.09
CA THR A 15 -19.48 -0.97 5.52
C THR A 15 -18.07 -0.71 6.04
N LEU A 16 -17.08 -1.47 5.56
CA LEU A 16 -15.69 -1.24 5.90
C LEU A 16 -15.18 0.08 5.31
N THR A 17 -15.50 0.37 4.06
CA THR A 17 -15.15 1.62 3.36
C THR A 17 -15.65 2.84 4.15
N GLU A 18 -16.91 2.80 4.57
CA GLU A 18 -17.52 3.85 5.39
C GLU A 18 -16.80 4.02 6.74
N LEU A 19 -16.50 2.91 7.43
CA LEU A 19 -15.85 2.91 8.73
C LEU A 19 -14.43 3.50 8.65
N ILE A 20 -13.63 3.06 7.67
CA ILE A 20 -12.25 3.54 7.47
C ILE A 20 -12.25 5.02 7.14
N ASN A 21 -13.10 5.45 6.20
CA ASN A 21 -13.18 6.87 5.83
C ASN A 21 -13.61 7.76 7.01
N GLN A 22 -14.56 7.32 7.84
CA GLN A 22 -14.93 8.05 9.07
C GLN A 22 -13.78 8.13 10.09
N HIS A 23 -13.02 7.06 10.24
CA HIS A 23 -11.85 7.01 11.11
C HIS A 23 -10.80 8.02 10.63
N GLU A 24 -10.33 7.86 9.38
CA GLU A 24 -9.28 8.68 8.79
C GLU A 24 -9.66 10.17 8.71
N HIS A 25 -10.88 10.51 8.28
CA HIS A 25 -11.30 11.93 8.21
C HIS A 25 -11.43 12.61 9.57
N THR A 26 -11.65 11.85 10.65
CA THR A 26 -11.64 12.41 12.00
C THR A 26 -10.22 12.77 12.45
N ILE A 27 -9.22 12.05 11.94
CA ILE A 27 -7.79 12.24 12.24
C ILE A 27 -7.18 13.31 11.32
N ASP A 28 -7.53 13.27 10.04
CA ASP A 28 -7.00 14.12 8.99
C ASP A 28 -8.12 14.48 8.00
N SER A 29 -8.62 15.71 8.06
CA SER A 29 -9.71 16.17 7.18
C SER A 29 -9.35 16.12 5.69
N GLU A 30 -8.07 16.10 5.36
CA GLU A 30 -7.55 16.06 4.00
C GLU A 30 -7.15 14.65 3.55
N ALA A 31 -7.42 13.61 4.36
CA ALA A 31 -7.11 12.23 3.98
C ALA A 31 -7.87 11.83 2.71
N THR A 32 -7.14 11.27 1.74
CA THR A 32 -7.71 10.71 0.52
C THR A 32 -8.63 9.54 0.91
N PRO A 33 -9.94 9.58 0.57
CA PRO A 33 -10.86 8.51 0.92
C PRO A 33 -10.52 7.20 0.21
N ILE A 34 -10.55 6.08 0.92
CA ILE A 34 -10.33 4.76 0.33
C ILE A 34 -11.53 4.32 -0.53
N GLY A 35 -11.25 3.47 -1.51
CA GLY A 35 -12.25 2.84 -2.38
C GLY A 35 -12.82 1.53 -1.82
N ILE A 36 -13.81 0.97 -2.51
CA ILE A 36 -14.39 -0.32 -2.15
C ILE A 36 -13.42 -1.47 -2.43
N GLU A 37 -12.63 -1.37 -3.50
CA GLU A 37 -11.63 -2.36 -3.91
C GLU A 37 -10.57 -2.55 -2.81
N GLU A 38 -10.06 -1.46 -2.23
CA GLU A 38 -9.12 -1.54 -1.10
C GLU A 38 -9.74 -2.19 0.14
N SER A 39 -11.02 -1.92 0.42
CA SER A 39 -11.75 -2.59 1.50
C SER A 39 -11.94 -4.08 1.24
N GLN A 40 -12.15 -4.48 -0.03
CA GLN A 40 -12.20 -5.90 -0.41
C GLN A 40 -10.83 -6.55 -0.18
N GLU A 41 -9.74 -5.92 -0.58
CA GLU A 41 -8.38 -6.43 -0.36
C GLU A 41 -8.02 -6.56 1.12
N LEU A 42 -8.45 -5.62 1.98
CA LEU A 42 -8.28 -5.73 3.44
C LEU A 42 -9.04 -6.92 4.05
N ILE A 43 -10.17 -7.32 3.44
CA ILE A 43 -10.97 -8.46 3.89
C ILE A 43 -10.43 -9.78 3.35
N GLU A 44 -10.05 -9.83 2.08
CA GLU A 44 -9.59 -11.05 1.40
C GLU A 44 -8.12 -11.34 1.67
N GLY A 45 -7.27 -10.32 1.67
CA GLY A 45 -5.82 -10.38 1.88
C GLY A 45 -5.01 -9.96 0.66
N PHE A 46 -3.88 -9.27 0.89
CA PHE A 46 -3.00 -8.75 -0.15
C PHE A 46 -2.18 -9.83 -0.90
N PHE A 47 -1.79 -10.89 -0.18
CA PHE A 47 -0.89 -11.93 -0.70
C PHE A 47 -1.40 -13.33 -0.36
N ASP A 48 -1.77 -13.51 0.90
CA ASP A 48 -2.37 -14.71 1.46
C ASP A 48 -3.68 -14.33 2.17
N PRO A 49 -4.62 -15.27 2.38
CA PRO A 49 -5.91 -14.96 2.99
C PRO A 49 -5.83 -14.30 4.37
N ALA A 50 -6.45 -13.13 4.50
CA ALA A 50 -6.43 -12.31 5.72
C ALA A 50 -7.26 -12.91 6.87
N LEU A 51 -6.93 -12.49 8.10
CA LEU A 51 -7.85 -12.57 9.23
C LEU A 51 -8.50 -11.20 9.43
N ALA A 52 -9.66 -10.99 8.83
CA ALA A 52 -10.42 -9.74 8.92
C ALA A 52 -11.65 -9.89 9.81
N SER A 53 -11.90 -8.95 10.71
CA SER A 53 -13.04 -9.01 11.64
C SER A 53 -13.54 -7.64 12.05
N PHE A 54 -14.86 -7.53 12.17
CA PHE A 54 -15.55 -6.41 12.78
C PHE A 54 -15.75 -6.66 14.29
N ILE A 55 -15.65 -5.58 15.07
CA ILE A 55 -15.95 -5.55 16.50
C ILE A 55 -17.23 -4.74 16.70
N PHE A 56 -18.19 -5.32 17.43
CA PHE A 56 -19.47 -4.68 17.77
C PHE A 56 -19.54 -4.49 19.26
N THR A 57 -19.75 -3.25 19.70
CA THR A 57 -20.02 -2.94 21.11
C THR A 57 -21.41 -3.46 21.49
N GLU A 58 -21.56 -3.93 22.73
CA GLU A 58 -22.86 -4.42 23.23
C GLU A 58 -23.96 -3.35 23.09
N GLY A 59 -25.10 -3.75 22.51
CA GLY A 59 -26.23 -2.85 22.25
C GLY A 59 -26.07 -1.94 21.03
N ILE A 60 -24.98 -2.05 20.26
CA ILE A 60 -24.77 -1.33 18.99
C ILE A 60 -24.77 -2.35 17.84
N ASP A 61 -25.67 -2.17 16.88
CA ASP A 61 -25.82 -3.08 15.74
C ASP A 61 -24.78 -2.82 14.64
N GLU A 62 -24.24 -1.61 14.56
CA GLU A 62 -23.17 -1.23 13.63
C GLU A 62 -21.77 -1.60 14.17
N PRO A 63 -20.83 -1.97 13.30
CA PRO A 63 -19.47 -2.27 13.72
C PRO A 63 -18.80 -1.02 14.30
N SER A 64 -18.29 -1.15 15.52
CA SER A 64 -17.61 -0.09 16.26
C SER A 64 -16.13 0.00 15.89
N ALA A 65 -15.53 -1.10 15.45
CA ALA A 65 -14.15 -1.16 14.96
C ALA A 65 -13.97 -2.32 13.99
N PHE A 66 -12.82 -2.34 13.33
CA PHE A 66 -12.36 -3.37 12.42
C PHE A 66 -10.87 -3.63 12.65
N PHE A 67 -10.44 -4.87 12.46
CA PHE A 67 -9.04 -5.19 12.26
C PHE A 67 -8.87 -6.20 11.12
N SER A 68 -7.74 -6.11 10.43
CA SER A 68 -7.26 -7.10 9.47
C SER A 68 -5.85 -7.52 9.83
N VAL A 69 -5.54 -8.80 9.73
CA VAL A 69 -4.17 -9.33 9.79
C VAL A 69 -3.89 -9.95 8.42
N ASN A 70 -3.09 -9.29 7.60
CA ASN A 70 -2.77 -9.67 6.23
C ASN A 70 -1.42 -10.39 6.16
N PRO A 71 -1.37 -11.72 5.98
CA PRO A 71 -0.12 -12.46 5.92
C PRO A 71 0.57 -12.36 4.55
N ASP A 72 1.90 -12.40 4.59
CA ASP A 72 2.78 -12.72 3.48
C ASP A 72 3.70 -13.87 3.91
N ALA A 73 3.39 -15.09 3.48
CA ALA A 73 4.15 -16.28 3.79
C ALA A 73 5.55 -16.28 3.18
N ASN A 74 5.77 -15.58 2.05
CA ASN A 74 7.08 -15.46 1.42
C ASN A 74 8.03 -14.62 2.28
N ARG A 75 7.50 -13.56 2.92
CA ARG A 75 8.27 -12.70 3.84
C ARG A 75 8.24 -13.16 5.29
N LYS A 76 7.32 -14.06 5.65
CA LYS A 76 6.95 -14.35 7.06
C LYS A 76 6.61 -13.08 7.82
N ARG A 77 5.74 -12.26 7.23
CA ARG A 77 5.34 -10.95 7.75
C ARG A 77 3.84 -10.80 7.72
N LEU A 78 3.29 -10.09 8.70
CA LEU A 78 1.91 -9.66 8.78
C LEU A 78 1.86 -8.15 8.59
N PHE A 79 0.89 -7.68 7.81
CA PHE A 79 0.49 -6.28 7.74
C PHE A 79 -0.87 -6.19 8.44
N THR A 80 -0.89 -5.54 9.59
CA THR A 80 -2.08 -5.46 10.44
C THR A 80 -2.60 -4.03 10.46
N ASP A 81 -3.88 -3.88 10.14
CA ASP A 81 -4.56 -2.59 10.14
C ASP A 81 -5.69 -2.61 11.15
N VAL A 82 -5.89 -1.49 11.84
CA VAL A 82 -6.95 -1.31 12.84
C VAL A 82 -7.63 0.02 12.60
N TYR A 83 -8.95 -0.02 12.56
CA TYR A 83 -9.79 1.17 12.41
C TYR A 83 -10.93 1.13 13.42
N ALA A 84 -11.35 2.29 13.89
CA ALA A 84 -12.43 2.40 14.87
C ALA A 84 -13.33 3.58 14.53
N ARG A 85 -14.64 3.39 14.64
CA ARG A 85 -15.59 4.50 14.47
C ARG A 85 -15.32 5.59 15.51
N PRO A 86 -15.42 6.87 15.13
CA PRO A 86 -15.26 7.98 16.07
C PRO A 86 -16.15 7.82 17.30
N GLY A 87 -15.56 7.96 18.50
CA GLY A 87 -16.27 7.85 19.78
C GLY A 87 -16.46 6.42 20.33
N SER A 88 -16.07 5.37 19.62
CA SER A 88 -16.26 3.98 20.05
C SER A 88 -15.37 3.52 21.23
N ASN A 89 -14.24 4.20 21.48
CA ASN A 89 -13.18 3.78 22.41
C ASN A 89 -12.60 2.37 22.13
N GLN A 90 -12.84 1.79 20.95
CA GLN A 90 -12.49 0.39 20.63
C GLN A 90 -11.08 0.17 20.07
N ILE A 91 -10.30 1.24 19.87
CA ILE A 91 -8.92 1.17 19.34
C ILE A 91 -8.06 0.14 20.08
N LYS A 92 -8.01 0.23 21.41
CA LYS A 92 -7.14 -0.64 22.22
C LYS A 92 -7.59 -2.09 22.19
N ASP A 93 -8.90 -2.33 22.27
CA ASP A 93 -9.45 -3.68 22.21
C ASP A 93 -9.22 -4.30 20.82
N ALA A 94 -9.40 -3.54 19.74
CA ALA A 94 -9.10 -4.00 18.38
C ALA A 94 -7.62 -4.35 18.18
N LEU A 95 -6.70 -3.55 18.73
CA LEU A 95 -5.27 -3.87 18.74
C LEU A 95 -4.98 -5.18 19.49
N ILE A 96 -5.55 -5.37 20.68
CA ILE A 96 -5.34 -6.59 21.47
C ILE A 96 -5.90 -7.82 20.75
N GLU A 97 -7.10 -7.72 20.16
CA GLU A 97 -7.74 -8.83 19.47
C GLU A 97 -7.02 -9.18 18.15
N SER A 98 -6.52 -8.19 17.40
CA SER A 98 -5.66 -8.44 16.23
C SER A 98 -4.37 -9.17 16.61
N LEU A 99 -3.72 -8.76 17.71
CA LEU A 99 -2.52 -9.43 18.23
C LEU A 99 -2.80 -10.89 18.63
N LYS A 100 -3.92 -11.15 19.31
CA LYS A 100 -4.32 -12.53 19.68
C LYS A 100 -4.59 -13.39 18.44
N ALA A 101 -5.32 -12.84 17.47
CA ALA A 101 -5.62 -13.52 16.21
C ALA A 101 -4.33 -13.86 15.44
N ALA A 102 -3.41 -12.90 15.35
CA ALA A 102 -2.09 -13.08 14.76
C ALA A 102 -1.28 -14.16 15.50
N ALA A 103 -1.16 -14.09 16.83
CA ALA A 103 -0.36 -15.02 17.63
C ALA A 103 -0.85 -16.46 17.55
N ALA A 104 -2.17 -16.64 17.42
CA ALA A 104 -2.78 -17.97 17.33
C ALA A 104 -2.43 -18.70 16.02
N LYS A 105 -2.22 -17.96 14.92
CA LYS A 105 -2.04 -18.55 13.58
C LYS A 105 -0.63 -18.35 13.00
N PHE A 106 0.05 -17.27 13.37
CA PHE A 106 1.32 -16.84 12.78
C PHE A 106 2.36 -16.41 13.85
N PRO A 107 2.64 -17.25 14.87
CA PRO A 107 3.53 -16.87 15.97
C PRO A 107 4.99 -16.64 15.54
N ASP A 108 5.40 -17.13 14.36
CA ASP A 108 6.78 -17.00 13.88
C ASP A 108 6.95 -15.86 12.85
N TYR A 109 5.93 -14.99 12.70
CA TYR A 109 5.93 -13.91 11.70
C TYR A 109 6.25 -12.56 12.36
N GLU A 110 6.93 -11.68 11.63
CA GLU A 110 6.96 -10.25 11.95
C GLU A 110 5.54 -9.68 11.87
N ASN A 111 5.17 -8.76 12.76
CA ASN A 111 3.84 -8.15 12.73
C ASN A 111 3.95 -6.63 12.69
N TRP A 112 3.61 -6.06 11.53
CA TRP A 112 3.75 -4.64 11.24
C TRP A 112 2.39 -3.97 11.24
N TYR A 113 2.27 -2.87 11.97
CA TYR A 113 1.07 -2.03 12.00
C TYR A 113 1.28 -0.75 11.22
N GLY A 114 0.39 -0.44 10.27
CA GLY A 114 0.37 0.83 9.55
C GLY A 114 -0.50 1.86 10.26
N VAL A 115 0.04 3.05 10.55
CA VAL A 115 -0.71 4.10 11.27
C VAL A 115 -0.46 5.46 10.66
N ASN A 116 -1.53 6.21 10.44
CA ASN A 116 -1.45 7.62 10.07
C ASN A 116 -0.72 8.41 11.17
N THR A 117 0.32 9.16 10.82
CA THR A 117 1.13 9.93 11.78
C THR A 117 0.32 10.93 12.61
N LYS A 118 -0.85 11.36 12.12
CA LYS A 118 -1.77 12.25 12.83
C LYS A 118 -2.65 11.52 13.87
N ASP A 119 -2.75 10.19 13.84
CA ASP A 119 -3.54 9.43 14.81
C ASP A 119 -2.80 9.25 16.14
N ALA A 120 -2.89 10.28 16.99
CA ALA A 120 -2.27 10.25 18.31
C ALA A 120 -2.81 9.13 19.22
N VAL A 121 -4.06 8.69 19.01
CA VAL A 121 -4.69 7.67 19.87
C VAL A 121 -4.16 6.29 19.51
N MET A 122 -4.16 5.93 18.23
CA MET A 122 -3.60 4.65 17.76
C MET A 122 -2.11 4.56 18.08
N ARG A 123 -1.33 5.63 17.81
CA ARG A 123 0.11 5.67 18.09
C ARG A 123 0.41 5.46 19.57
N SER A 124 -0.27 6.19 20.46
CA SER A 124 -0.09 6.02 21.90
C SER A 124 -0.51 4.62 22.38
N ALA A 125 -1.56 4.05 21.79
CA ALA A 125 -1.98 2.69 22.10
C ALA A 125 -0.91 1.66 21.71
N LEU A 126 -0.36 1.74 20.49
CA LEU A 126 0.72 0.86 20.02
C LEU A 126 1.99 0.97 20.87
N GLU A 127 2.42 2.20 21.20
CA GLU A 127 3.56 2.46 22.08
C GLU A 127 3.35 1.83 23.46
N SER A 128 2.13 1.87 24.00
CA SER A 128 1.79 1.22 25.28
C SER A 128 1.87 -0.32 25.23
N LEU A 129 1.79 -0.90 24.03
CA LEU A 129 2.01 -2.33 23.76
C LEU A 129 3.48 -2.66 23.45
N GLY A 130 4.38 -1.69 23.65
CA GLY A 130 5.82 -1.84 23.41
C GLY A 130 6.22 -1.84 21.94
N MET A 131 5.34 -1.42 21.04
CA MET A 131 5.69 -1.27 19.63
C MET A 131 6.50 -0.01 19.36
N GLN A 132 7.35 -0.07 18.35
CA GLN A 132 8.26 1.00 17.97
C GLN A 132 8.13 1.28 16.48
N VAL A 133 8.29 2.55 16.08
CA VAL A 133 8.37 2.94 14.68
C VAL A 133 9.60 2.31 14.04
N ILE A 134 9.41 1.61 12.92
CA ILE A 134 10.48 1.00 12.12
C ILE A 134 10.69 1.73 10.79
N ARG A 135 9.63 2.33 10.25
CA ARG A 135 9.64 3.09 8.99
C ARG A 135 8.55 4.15 8.96
N THR A 136 8.77 5.17 8.13
CA THR A 136 7.78 6.19 7.80
C THR A 136 7.68 6.30 6.29
N TYR A 137 6.46 6.27 5.77
CA TYR A 137 6.13 6.41 4.36
C TYR A 137 5.35 7.70 4.14
N TRP A 138 5.58 8.35 3.00
CA TRP A 138 4.82 9.51 2.58
C TRP A 138 3.95 9.15 1.40
N LEU A 139 2.65 9.44 1.51
CA LEU A 139 1.78 9.52 0.36
C LEU A 139 2.06 10.87 -0.31
N MET A 140 2.58 10.83 -1.53
CA MET A 140 2.86 12.03 -2.31
C MET A 140 1.78 12.21 -3.37
N LYS A 141 1.28 13.44 -3.51
CA LYS A 141 0.23 13.81 -4.44
C LYS A 141 0.69 14.89 -5.40
N LYS A 142 0.25 14.79 -6.65
CA LYS A 142 0.36 15.84 -7.66
C LYS A 142 -1.02 16.10 -8.26
N GLU A 143 -1.50 17.33 -8.15
CA GLU A 143 -2.65 17.80 -8.94
C GLU A 143 -2.25 17.86 -10.42
N LEU A 144 -3.15 17.43 -11.30
CA LEU A 144 -2.93 17.31 -12.73
C LEU A 144 -3.68 18.38 -13.50
N THR A 145 -3.01 18.91 -14.51
CA THR A 145 -3.57 19.81 -15.52
C THR A 145 -3.21 19.29 -16.90
N THR A 146 -3.92 19.75 -17.94
CA THR A 146 -3.57 19.42 -19.33
C THR A 146 -2.15 19.85 -19.71
N GLY A 147 -1.60 20.87 -19.03
CA GLY A 147 -0.23 21.35 -19.24
C GLY A 147 0.86 20.45 -18.65
N ASP A 148 0.51 19.47 -17.80
CA ASP A 148 1.47 18.52 -17.23
C ASP A 148 1.83 17.38 -18.20
N ALA A 149 1.01 17.18 -19.25
CA ALA A 149 1.32 16.24 -20.31
C ALA A 149 2.48 16.78 -21.16
N VAL A 150 3.66 16.18 -21.01
CA VAL A 150 4.89 16.62 -21.69
C VAL A 150 5.48 15.46 -22.47
N GLU A 151 5.69 15.67 -23.76
CA GLU A 151 6.43 14.71 -24.58
C GLU A 151 7.92 14.76 -24.23
N SER A 152 8.45 13.69 -23.65
CA SER A 152 9.89 13.53 -23.42
C SER A 152 10.49 12.70 -24.54
N ALA A 153 10.99 13.37 -25.58
CA ALA A 153 11.69 12.69 -26.66
C ALA A 153 13.12 12.36 -26.24
N ARG A 154 13.34 11.11 -25.82
CA ARG A 154 14.65 10.50 -25.66
C ARG A 154 14.81 9.41 -26.71
N PRO A 155 15.61 9.63 -27.78
CA PRO A 155 15.70 8.67 -28.90
C PRO A 155 16.20 7.29 -28.48
N GLU A 156 16.94 7.21 -27.37
CA GLU A 156 17.44 5.98 -26.77
C GLU A 156 16.41 5.25 -25.89
N VAL A 157 15.20 5.79 -25.71
CA VAL A 157 14.15 5.23 -24.85
C VAL A 157 12.91 4.87 -25.66
N SER A 158 12.35 3.70 -25.39
CA SER A 158 10.97 3.34 -25.77
C SER A 158 10.21 2.87 -24.55
N ILE A 159 8.90 3.13 -24.53
CA ILE A 159 7.98 2.64 -23.48
C ILE A 159 6.84 1.92 -24.18
N ARG A 160 6.49 0.74 -23.67
CA ARG A 160 5.44 -0.11 -24.24
C ARG A 160 4.63 -0.80 -23.15
N LEU A 161 3.37 -1.06 -23.45
CA LEU A 161 2.49 -1.82 -22.58
C LEU A 161 3.03 -3.25 -22.41
N ILE A 162 2.86 -3.79 -21.20
CA ILE A 162 3.14 -5.19 -20.89
C ILE A 162 2.08 -6.06 -21.56
N SER A 163 2.52 -7.02 -22.38
CA SER A 163 1.61 -7.93 -23.06
C SER A 163 2.14 -9.37 -23.11
N GLY A 164 1.32 -10.30 -22.61
CA GLY A 164 1.61 -11.72 -22.64
C GLY A 164 2.74 -12.18 -21.70
N ASP A 165 2.98 -13.49 -21.69
CA ASP A 165 3.82 -14.13 -20.67
C ASP A 165 5.31 -13.72 -20.73
N LYS A 166 5.82 -13.38 -21.91
CA LYS A 166 7.21 -12.91 -22.07
C LYS A 166 7.44 -11.59 -21.33
N ASP A 167 6.49 -10.67 -21.44
CA ASP A 167 6.60 -9.39 -20.75
C ASP A 167 6.35 -9.52 -19.26
N MET A 168 5.44 -10.41 -18.84
CA MET A 168 5.27 -10.73 -17.41
C MET A 168 6.56 -11.24 -16.77
N LYS A 169 7.29 -12.13 -17.49
CA LYS A 169 8.61 -12.57 -17.05
C LYS A 169 9.61 -11.41 -16.98
N THR A 170 9.67 -10.58 -18.02
CA THR A 170 10.59 -9.42 -18.07
C THR A 170 10.30 -8.45 -16.92
N TRP A 171 9.03 -8.18 -16.65
CA TRP A 171 8.59 -7.33 -15.56
C TRP A 171 8.99 -7.90 -14.20
N TRP A 172 8.78 -9.21 -13.98
CA TRP A 172 9.26 -9.88 -12.78
C TRP A 172 10.78 -9.71 -12.63
N GLU A 173 11.59 -9.98 -13.66
CA GLU A 173 13.05 -9.82 -13.59
C GLU A 173 13.46 -8.39 -13.20
N LEU A 174 12.84 -7.38 -13.80
CA LEU A 174 13.08 -5.97 -13.47
C LEU A 174 12.65 -5.62 -12.05
N HIS A 175 11.50 -6.11 -11.59
CA HIS A 175 11.00 -5.91 -10.22
C HIS A 175 11.98 -6.52 -9.21
N GLN A 176 12.37 -7.78 -9.41
CA GLN A 176 13.28 -8.46 -8.49
C GLN A 176 14.64 -7.77 -8.42
N ASP A 177 15.18 -7.32 -9.55
CA ASP A 177 16.44 -6.59 -9.57
C ASP A 177 16.31 -5.24 -8.88
N SER A 178 15.41 -4.38 -9.35
CA SER A 178 15.29 -2.99 -8.87
C SER A 178 15.02 -2.89 -7.37
N PHE A 179 14.20 -3.78 -6.80
CA PHE A 179 13.86 -3.77 -5.38
C PHE A 179 14.78 -4.61 -4.49
N SER A 180 15.76 -5.34 -5.04
CA SER A 180 16.64 -6.27 -4.28
C SER A 180 17.38 -5.69 -3.07
N LYS A 181 17.52 -4.36 -3.02
CA LYS A 181 18.20 -3.63 -1.92
C LYS A 181 17.24 -2.81 -1.05
N HIS A 182 15.93 -2.87 -1.31
CA HIS A 182 14.94 -2.12 -0.56
C HIS A 182 14.66 -2.75 0.80
N PHE A 183 14.32 -1.91 1.79
CA PHE A 183 13.89 -2.35 3.09
C PHE A 183 12.69 -3.29 2.99
N GLY A 184 12.73 -4.40 3.71
CA GLY A 184 11.65 -5.39 3.73
C GLY A 184 11.48 -6.21 2.44
N PHE A 185 12.35 -6.06 1.44
CA PHE A 185 12.33 -6.89 0.24
C PHE A 185 12.74 -8.34 0.57
N ALA A 186 12.00 -9.28 -0.01
CA ALA A 186 12.38 -10.69 -0.06
C ALA A 186 12.18 -11.18 -1.50
N PRO A 187 13.14 -11.91 -2.08
CA PRO A 187 12.94 -12.53 -3.38
C PRO A 187 11.67 -13.36 -3.39
N ARG A 188 10.94 -13.30 -4.50
CA ARG A 188 9.69 -14.00 -4.76
C ARG A 188 9.83 -14.84 -6.04
N PRO A 189 9.50 -16.13 -6.03
CA PRO A 189 9.49 -16.96 -7.23
C PRO A 189 8.58 -16.37 -8.32
N MET A 190 8.95 -16.55 -9.58
CA MET A 190 8.27 -15.94 -10.73
C MET A 190 6.79 -16.31 -10.78
N GLU A 191 6.48 -17.59 -10.65
CA GLU A 191 5.13 -18.12 -10.77
C GLU A 191 4.22 -17.52 -9.70
N LEU A 192 4.69 -17.48 -8.45
CA LEU A 192 3.97 -16.89 -7.33
C LEU A 192 3.77 -15.37 -7.52
N TRP A 193 4.80 -14.66 -7.97
CA TRP A 193 4.71 -13.21 -8.21
C TRP A 193 3.71 -12.88 -9.34
N ILE A 194 3.73 -13.64 -10.43
CA ILE A 194 2.79 -13.45 -11.56
C ILE A 194 1.36 -13.76 -11.12
N GLU A 195 1.13 -14.85 -10.38
CA GLU A 195 -0.18 -15.21 -9.84
C GLU A 195 -0.75 -14.08 -8.98
N GLN A 196 0.03 -13.60 -8.01
CA GLN A 196 -0.40 -12.52 -7.11
C GLN A 196 -0.62 -11.20 -7.83
N THR A 197 0.26 -10.86 -8.78
CA THR A 197 0.08 -9.64 -9.61
C THR A 197 -1.24 -9.70 -10.37
N LYS A 198 -1.55 -10.83 -11.02
CA LYS A 198 -2.81 -11.02 -11.77
C LYS A 198 -4.05 -11.09 -10.88
N ALA A 199 -3.90 -11.44 -9.60
CA ALA A 199 -5.00 -11.56 -8.65
C ALA A 199 -5.32 -10.25 -7.92
N ALA A 200 -4.42 -9.26 -7.93
CA ALA A 200 -4.64 -7.96 -7.29
C ALA A 200 -5.86 -7.25 -7.89
N SER A 201 -6.81 -6.84 -7.05
CA SER A 201 -8.08 -6.25 -7.47
C SER A 201 -7.88 -4.85 -8.07
N THR A 202 -6.83 -4.16 -7.61
CA THR A 202 -6.45 -2.82 -8.04
C THR A 202 -5.61 -2.81 -9.32
N LEU A 203 -5.18 -3.96 -9.85
CA LEU A 203 -4.39 -4.03 -11.08
C LEU A 203 -5.20 -3.47 -12.26
N ASP A 204 -4.60 -2.52 -12.99
CA ASP A 204 -5.04 -2.14 -14.33
C ASP A 204 -4.07 -2.68 -15.39
N PRO A 205 -4.42 -3.77 -16.10
CA PRO A 205 -3.56 -4.36 -17.13
C PRO A 205 -3.20 -3.40 -18.26
N GLU A 206 -4.05 -2.39 -18.52
CA GLU A 206 -3.85 -1.39 -19.57
C GLU A 206 -2.97 -0.22 -19.12
N SER A 207 -2.48 -0.25 -17.88
CA SER A 207 -1.66 0.80 -17.29
C SER A 207 -0.35 0.27 -16.67
N CYS A 208 0.17 -0.83 -17.23
CA CYS A 208 1.44 -1.44 -16.84
C CYS A 208 2.46 -1.40 -18.00
N PHE A 209 3.60 -0.74 -17.80
CA PHE A 209 4.53 -0.43 -18.88
C PHE A 209 5.96 -0.88 -18.59
N ILE A 210 6.66 -1.35 -19.62
CA ILE A 210 8.12 -1.57 -19.63
C ILE A 210 8.78 -0.40 -20.37
N LEU A 211 9.85 0.13 -19.80
CA LEU A 211 10.79 1.02 -20.45
C LEU A 211 12.00 0.22 -20.94
N GLU A 212 12.33 0.38 -22.23
CA GLU A 212 13.57 -0.10 -22.82
C GLU A 212 14.54 1.06 -23.04
N TYR A 213 15.81 0.85 -22.72
CA TYR A 213 16.91 1.78 -22.98
C TYR A 213 17.91 1.11 -23.93
N GLU A 214 18.18 1.72 -25.07
CA GLU A 214 19.03 1.13 -26.13
C GLU A 214 18.58 -0.30 -26.53
N SER A 215 17.26 -0.52 -26.60
CA SER A 215 16.62 -1.82 -26.91
C SER A 215 16.81 -2.93 -25.85
N GLU A 216 17.24 -2.59 -24.63
CA GLU A 216 17.28 -3.49 -23.48
C GLU A 216 16.23 -3.07 -22.43
N PRO A 217 15.41 -3.99 -21.89
CA PRO A 217 14.50 -3.67 -20.79
C PRO A 217 15.27 -3.11 -19.58
N ALA A 218 14.90 -1.92 -19.14
CA ALA A 218 15.65 -1.15 -18.14
C ALA A 218 14.83 -0.76 -16.90
N GLY A 219 13.50 -0.71 -17.03
CA GLY A 219 12.61 -0.39 -15.92
C GLY A 219 11.15 -0.60 -16.27
N PHE A 220 10.28 -0.33 -15.30
CA PHE A 220 8.83 -0.47 -15.45
C PHE A 220 8.08 0.53 -14.56
N VAL A 221 6.82 0.74 -14.90
CA VAL A 221 5.85 1.44 -14.04
C VAL A 221 4.51 0.73 -14.09
N GLN A 222 3.91 0.53 -12.93
CA GLN A 222 2.55 0.02 -12.74
C GLN A 222 1.70 1.14 -12.15
N LEU A 223 0.60 1.45 -12.81
CA LEU A 223 -0.47 2.23 -12.23
C LEU A 223 -1.57 1.30 -11.72
N ALA A 224 -2.25 1.69 -10.65
CA ALA A 224 -3.35 0.95 -10.06
C ALA A 224 -4.64 1.78 -10.01
N ASN A 225 -5.77 1.08 -9.87
CA ASN A 225 -7.12 1.65 -9.79
C ASN A 225 -7.53 2.10 -8.39
N SER A 226 -6.63 2.07 -7.40
CA SER A 226 -6.86 2.47 -6.00
C SER A 226 -7.61 3.81 -5.86
N ASN A 227 -7.30 4.80 -6.72
CA ASN A 227 -7.93 6.13 -6.70
C ASN A 227 -8.94 6.36 -7.84
N TYR A 228 -9.36 5.31 -8.56
CA TYR A 228 -10.24 5.44 -9.72
C TYR A 228 -11.58 6.07 -9.36
N HIS A 229 -12.15 5.72 -8.21
CA HIS A 229 -13.41 6.26 -7.68
C HIS A 229 -13.36 7.77 -7.40
N LEU A 230 -12.16 8.34 -7.24
CA LEU A 230 -11.92 9.78 -7.04
C LEU A 230 -11.47 10.48 -8.33
N ASN A 231 -11.53 9.81 -9.48
CA ASN A 231 -10.92 10.28 -10.72
C ASN A 231 -9.40 10.57 -10.57
N GLY A 232 -8.72 9.83 -9.69
CA GLY A 232 -7.28 9.93 -9.48
C GLY A 232 -6.50 8.81 -10.16
N GLY A 233 -5.23 9.06 -10.46
CA GLY A 233 -4.24 8.03 -10.78
C GLY A 233 -3.46 7.62 -9.53
N TYR A 234 -2.90 6.42 -9.53
CA TYR A 234 -2.02 5.94 -8.47
C TYR A 234 -0.86 5.15 -9.07
N VAL A 235 0.38 5.57 -8.80
CA VAL A 235 1.58 4.80 -9.16
C VAL A 235 1.85 3.80 -8.03
N ASP A 236 1.51 2.55 -8.29
CA ASP A 236 1.68 1.47 -7.30
C ASP A 236 3.14 1.09 -7.14
N VAL A 237 3.84 0.88 -8.25
CA VAL A 237 5.25 0.54 -8.22
C VAL A 237 5.97 1.06 -9.46
N LEU A 238 7.17 1.60 -9.23
CA LEU A 238 8.08 2.07 -10.28
C LEU A 238 9.49 1.60 -9.94
N GLY A 239 10.11 0.89 -10.89
CA GLY A 239 11.44 0.31 -10.71
C GLY A 239 12.34 0.55 -11.90
N VAL A 240 13.62 0.83 -11.63
CA VAL A 240 14.70 0.84 -12.64
C VAL A 240 15.75 -0.15 -12.18
N ALA A 241 16.11 -1.08 -13.06
CA ALA A 241 17.12 -2.09 -12.79
C ALA A 241 18.46 -1.42 -12.42
N HIS A 242 19.21 -1.99 -11.48
CA HIS A 242 20.42 -1.40 -10.88
C HIS A 242 21.43 -0.96 -11.94
N LYS A 243 21.58 -1.74 -13.02
CA LYS A 243 22.47 -1.44 -14.16
C LYS A 243 22.16 -0.10 -14.85
N PHE A 244 20.91 0.35 -14.81
CA PHE A 244 20.42 1.53 -15.53
C PHE A 244 20.09 2.73 -14.63
N GLN A 245 20.35 2.61 -13.33
CA GLN A 245 20.14 3.72 -12.40
C GLN A 245 21.12 4.87 -12.67
N GLY A 246 20.71 6.10 -12.34
CA GLY A 246 21.49 7.31 -12.60
C GLY A 246 21.38 7.87 -14.04
N LEU A 247 20.69 7.18 -14.94
CA LEU A 247 20.47 7.62 -16.34
C LEU A 247 19.19 8.46 -16.54
N GLY A 248 18.51 8.82 -15.45
CA GLY A 248 17.26 9.59 -15.49
C GLY A 248 16.02 8.79 -15.94
N LEU A 249 16.10 7.46 -16.06
CA LEU A 249 14.99 6.61 -16.54
C LEU A 249 13.79 6.57 -15.59
N GLY A 250 14.02 6.67 -14.27
CA GLY A 250 12.93 6.79 -13.30
C GLY A 250 12.12 8.07 -13.49
N GLN A 251 12.78 9.18 -13.86
CA GLN A 251 12.09 10.42 -14.23
C GLN A 251 11.26 10.24 -15.50
N THR A 252 11.81 9.54 -16.50
CA THR A 252 11.10 9.24 -17.75
C THR A 252 9.87 8.37 -17.52
N LEU A 253 9.97 7.32 -16.69
CA LEU A 253 8.84 6.47 -16.30
C LEU A 253 7.75 7.25 -15.55
N LEU A 254 8.14 8.08 -14.57
CA LEU A 254 7.15 8.85 -13.81
C LEU A 254 6.47 9.93 -14.66
N GLN A 255 7.21 10.58 -15.57
CA GLN A 255 6.59 11.49 -16.54
C GLN A 255 5.62 10.75 -17.47
N HIS A 256 5.94 9.52 -17.88
CA HIS A 256 5.02 8.69 -18.65
C HIS A 256 3.74 8.37 -17.88
N ALA A 257 3.85 8.01 -16.60
CA ALA A 257 2.69 7.81 -15.73
C ALA A 257 1.83 9.07 -15.60
N ILE A 258 2.44 10.25 -15.38
CA ILE A 258 1.72 11.53 -15.37
C ILE A 258 0.99 11.77 -16.69
N ASN A 259 1.66 11.59 -17.82
CA ASN A 259 1.07 11.79 -19.14
C ASN A 259 -0.11 10.84 -19.38
N HIS A 260 0.03 9.57 -19.02
CA HIS A 260 -1.04 8.58 -19.11
C HIS A 260 -2.24 8.97 -18.25
N SER A 261 -2.02 9.36 -16.99
CA SER A 261 -3.09 9.84 -16.12
C SER A 261 -3.79 11.09 -16.66
N VAL A 262 -3.07 12.06 -17.23
CA VAL A 262 -3.67 13.22 -17.89
C VAL A 262 -4.51 12.81 -19.11
N GLN A 263 -4.04 11.87 -19.93
CA GLN A 263 -4.78 11.36 -21.09
C GLN A 263 -6.06 10.61 -20.69
N GLN A 264 -6.05 9.94 -19.53
CA GLN A 264 -7.22 9.30 -18.93
C GLN A 264 -8.15 10.31 -18.22
N GLY A 265 -7.83 11.60 -18.21
CA GLY A 265 -8.67 12.65 -17.61
C GLY A 265 -8.63 12.67 -16.07
N ARG A 266 -7.57 12.11 -15.46
CA ARG A 266 -7.40 12.12 -14.01
C ARG A 266 -7.14 13.53 -13.49
N GLU A 267 -7.69 13.83 -12.31
CA GLU A 267 -7.54 15.12 -11.64
C GLU A 267 -6.24 15.23 -10.84
N PHE A 268 -5.75 14.11 -10.33
CA PHE A 268 -4.50 14.03 -9.58
C PHE A 268 -3.83 12.68 -9.78
N ILE A 269 -2.57 12.56 -9.35
CA ILE A 269 -1.85 11.29 -9.27
C ILE A 269 -1.12 11.19 -7.92
N GLU A 270 -1.20 10.02 -7.30
CA GLU A 270 -0.56 9.72 -6.02
C GLU A 270 0.45 8.57 -6.12
N LEU A 271 1.36 8.51 -5.16
CA LEU A 271 2.29 7.39 -4.95
C LEU A 271 2.72 7.34 -3.49
N ASN A 272 3.13 6.17 -3.02
CA ASN A 272 3.74 6.01 -1.70
C ASN A 272 5.28 5.88 -1.81
N VAL A 273 6.01 6.53 -0.90
CA VAL A 273 7.48 6.47 -0.86
C VAL A 273 7.99 6.32 0.57
N ASP A 274 9.02 5.48 0.76
CA ASP A 274 9.75 5.41 2.03
C ASP A 274 10.55 6.69 2.27
N SER A 275 10.31 7.34 3.42
CA SER A 275 11.04 8.55 3.83
C SER A 275 12.53 8.32 4.12
N GLY A 276 12.95 7.05 4.32
CA GLY A 276 14.35 6.65 4.44
C GLY A 276 15.19 6.96 3.19
N ASN A 277 14.53 7.20 2.04
CA ASN A 277 15.10 7.75 0.81
C ASN A 277 16.34 6.99 0.28
N GLU A 278 16.42 5.66 0.46
CA GLU A 278 17.57 4.87 0.06
C GLU A 278 17.83 4.89 -1.47
N SER A 279 16.81 5.23 -2.27
CA SER A 279 16.87 5.30 -3.74
C SER A 279 17.00 6.72 -4.30
N GLY A 280 16.89 7.76 -3.46
CA GLY A 280 16.82 9.16 -3.92
C GLY A 280 15.50 9.53 -4.61
N ALA A 281 14.48 8.65 -4.58
CA ALA A 281 13.21 8.81 -5.27
C ALA A 281 12.40 10.04 -4.84
N LEU A 282 12.50 10.44 -3.56
CA LEU A 282 11.80 11.61 -3.05
C LEU A 282 12.11 12.89 -3.84
N ARG A 283 13.40 13.17 -4.09
CA ARG A 283 13.84 14.36 -4.85
C ARG A 283 13.33 14.33 -6.29
N LEU A 284 13.21 13.14 -6.87
CA LEU A 284 12.63 12.96 -8.19
C LEU A 284 11.14 13.36 -8.18
N TYR A 285 10.38 12.89 -7.21
CA TYR A 285 8.95 13.18 -7.09
C TYR A 285 8.70 14.67 -6.90
N GLU A 286 9.42 15.31 -5.97
CA GLU A 286 9.32 16.75 -5.72
C GLU A 286 9.64 17.59 -6.98
N LYS A 287 10.66 17.18 -7.75
CA LYS A 287 11.04 17.84 -9.01
C LYS A 287 9.92 17.78 -10.06
N LEU A 288 9.12 16.72 -10.07
CA LEU A 288 7.98 16.56 -10.96
C LEU A 288 6.68 17.16 -10.38
N GLY A 289 6.76 17.85 -9.26
CA GLY A 289 5.65 18.62 -8.69
C GLY A 289 4.80 17.84 -7.69
N PHE A 290 5.21 16.65 -7.28
CA PHE A 290 4.57 15.95 -6.16
C PHE A 290 4.88 16.66 -4.84
N ARG A 291 3.91 16.63 -3.91
CA ARG A 291 4.05 17.11 -2.54
C ARG A 291 3.52 16.07 -1.57
N ALA A 292 4.09 16.02 -0.36
CA ALA A 292 3.58 15.14 0.68
C ALA A 292 2.13 15.53 1.02
N ASN A 293 1.23 14.57 0.97
CA ASN A 293 -0.18 14.71 1.30
C ASN A 293 -0.45 14.19 2.72
N SER A 294 0.00 12.96 3.00
CA SER A 294 -0.05 12.35 4.32
C SER A 294 1.22 11.54 4.62
N ALA A 295 1.40 11.18 5.87
CA ALA A 295 2.52 10.36 6.32
C ALA A 295 2.03 9.24 7.23
N TRP A 296 2.58 8.06 7.01
CA TRP A 296 2.21 6.81 7.67
C TRP A 296 3.44 6.18 8.31
N GLU A 297 3.31 5.71 9.54
CA GLU A 297 4.35 5.00 10.27
C GLU A 297 4.05 3.51 10.30
N GLN A 298 5.08 2.70 10.10
CA GLN A 298 5.03 1.28 10.41
C GLN A 298 5.59 1.04 11.81
N TYR A 299 4.83 0.32 12.62
CA TYR A 299 5.19 -0.07 13.97
C TYR A 299 5.44 -1.58 14.06
N GLU A 300 6.42 -1.97 14.87
CA GLU A 300 6.70 -3.37 15.18
C GLU A 300 7.09 -3.52 16.67
N ASN A 301 6.73 -4.65 17.27
CA ASN A 301 7.40 -5.16 18.46
C ASN A 301 8.01 -6.53 18.14
N LYS A 302 9.33 -6.67 18.19
CA LYS A 302 10.01 -7.94 17.85
C LYS A 302 9.70 -9.10 18.81
N ASN A 303 9.20 -8.80 20.02
CA ASN A 303 8.79 -9.77 21.03
C ASN A 303 7.27 -9.73 21.23
N TRP A 304 6.51 -9.39 20.17
CA TRP A 304 5.06 -9.23 20.25
C TRP A 304 4.35 -10.50 20.73
N VAL A 305 4.87 -11.69 20.40
CA VAL A 305 4.26 -12.96 20.83
C VAL A 305 4.43 -13.21 22.32
N GLU A 306 5.61 -12.94 22.90
CA GLU A 306 5.80 -13.00 24.35
C GLU A 306 4.91 -11.99 25.06
N PHE A 307 4.76 -10.80 24.49
CA PHE A 307 3.86 -9.78 25.01
C PHE A 307 2.41 -10.28 25.06
N VAL A 308 1.91 -10.87 23.97
CA VAL A 308 0.54 -11.43 23.92
C VAL A 308 0.32 -12.54 24.94
N ARG A 309 1.32 -13.39 25.20
CA ARG A 309 1.23 -14.43 26.23
C ARG A 309 1.12 -13.88 27.65
N GLY A 310 1.53 -12.64 27.86
CA GLY A 310 1.47 -11.94 29.16
C GLY A 310 0.21 -11.10 29.38
N LEU A 311 -0.61 -10.89 28.35
CA LEU A 311 -1.91 -10.19 28.41
C LEU A 311 -2.99 -11.09 29.03
#